data_AF-A0A975K9C9-F1
#
_entry.id   AF-A0A975K9C9-F1
#
_cell.length_a   1.000
_cell.length_b   1.000
_cell.length_c   1.000
_cell.angle_alpha   90.00
_cell.angle_beta   90.00
_cell.angle_gamma   90.00
#
_symmetry.space_group_name_H-M   'P 1'
#
loop_
_entity.id
_entity.type
_entity.pdbx_description
1 polymer ?
#
loop_
_entity_poly.entity_id
_entity_poly.type
_entity_poly.pdbx_seq_one_letter_code
_entity_poly.pdbx_strand_id
1 'polypeptide(L)'
;MVLDINLQLNVVMKALRDAVGPAVDPGNKMAVEQLQLSIATLNMVIDRLPLVRKCVRRALADTIEMAERISELDESNPLDPQVTRARAALLDPALDNEDLDVIRQDLLSRVTALFSHERRPDARRAMARAIVAASKPQTDMARAWCVNSGFELDPSVLPKIEAILDVP
;
A
#
# COMPACT_ATOMS: atom_id res chain seq x y z
N MET A 1 9.47 26.06 -11.69
CA MET A 1 8.33 26.14 -10.74
C MET A 1 7.98 24.71 -10.38
N VAL A 2 8.31 24.26 -9.17
CA VAL A 2 7.84 22.95 -8.70
C VAL A 2 6.36 23.10 -8.41
N LEU A 3 5.52 22.27 -9.02
CA LEU A 3 4.09 22.25 -8.75
C LEU A 3 3.88 21.66 -7.34
N ASP A 4 3.43 22.48 -6.40
CA ASP A 4 3.10 22.01 -5.06
C ASP A 4 1.66 21.47 -5.04
N ILE A 5 1.54 20.14 -5.16
CA ILE A 5 0.26 19.42 -5.12
C ILE A 5 -0.46 19.66 -3.78
N ASN A 6 0.26 19.78 -2.66
CA ASN A 6 -0.35 20.05 -1.37
C ASN A 6 -1.01 21.43 -1.35
N LEU A 7 -0.36 22.44 -1.94
CA LEU A 7 -0.97 23.76 -2.09
C LEU A 7 -2.24 23.68 -2.94
N GLN A 8 -2.21 22.99 -4.08
CA GLN A 8 -3.39 22.85 -4.95
C GLN A 8 -4.56 22.16 -4.22
N LEU A 9 -4.30 21.08 -3.49
CA LEU A 9 -5.31 20.39 -2.68
C LEU A 9 -5.88 21.31 -1.59
N ASN A 10 -5.04 22.07 -0.90
CA ASN A 10 -5.49 23.03 0.12
C ASN A 10 -6.36 24.16 -0.47
N VAL A 11 -6.04 24.64 -1.67
CA VAL A 11 -6.85 25.64 -2.39
C VAL A 11 -8.23 25.08 -2.72
N VAL A 12 -8.30 23.84 -3.24
CA VAL A 12 -9.58 23.16 -3.51
C VAL A 12 -10.39 23.00 -2.22
N MET A 13 -9.75 22.55 -1.14
CA MET A 13 -10.39 22.40 0.17
C MET A 13 -10.98 23.71 0.71
N LYS A 14 -10.25 24.82 0.53
CA LYS A 14 -10.74 26.15 0.90
C LYS A 14 -11.95 26.55 0.06
N ALA A 15 -11.90 26.36 -1.26
CA ALA A 15 -13.02 26.68 -2.14
C ALA A 15 -14.29 25.85 -1.79
N LEU A 16 -14.11 24.56 -1.48
CA LEU A 16 -15.22 23.69 -1.07
C LEU A 16 -15.87 24.15 0.23
N ARG A 17 -15.09 24.61 1.21
CA ARG A 17 -15.60 25.08 2.52
C ARG A 17 -16.19 26.48 2.45
N ASP A 18 -15.53 27.39 1.77
CA ASP A 18 -15.81 28.82 1.89
C ASP A 18 -16.78 29.33 0.81
N ALA A 19 -16.82 28.67 -0.36
CA ALA A 19 -17.66 29.09 -1.48
C ALA A 19 -18.73 28.05 -1.81
N VAL A 20 -18.35 26.79 -2.00
CA VAL A 20 -19.29 25.74 -2.43
C VAL A 20 -20.23 25.34 -1.29
N GLY A 21 -19.72 25.09 -0.08
CA GLY A 21 -20.52 24.70 1.07
C GLY A 21 -21.68 25.63 1.38
N PRO A 22 -21.46 26.96 1.49
CA PRO A 22 -22.54 27.92 1.69
C PRO A 22 -23.54 28.01 0.54
N ALA A 23 -23.14 27.61 -0.69
CA ALA A 23 -23.99 27.63 -1.86
C ALA A 23 -24.84 26.36 -2.03
N VAL A 24 -24.58 25.30 -1.27
CA VAL A 24 -25.41 24.09 -1.27
C VAL A 24 -26.71 24.36 -0.52
N ASP A 25 -27.85 24.00 -1.12
CA ASP A 25 -29.16 24.10 -0.47
C ASP A 25 -29.19 23.29 0.85
N PRO A 26 -29.38 23.93 2.01
CA PRO A 26 -29.42 23.23 3.30
C PRO A 26 -30.64 22.31 3.44
N GLY A 27 -31.69 22.50 2.63
CA GLY A 27 -32.83 21.58 2.55
C GLY A 27 -32.50 20.24 1.89
N ASN A 28 -31.44 20.20 1.06
CA ASN A 28 -30.98 18.98 0.40
C ASN A 28 -29.92 18.27 1.25
N LYS A 29 -30.38 17.51 2.25
CA LYS A 29 -29.50 16.78 3.18
C LYS A 29 -28.48 15.88 2.48
N MET A 30 -28.90 15.20 1.41
CA MET A 30 -28.00 14.33 0.63
C MET A 30 -26.84 15.14 0.04
N ALA A 31 -27.10 16.30 -0.57
CA ALA A 31 -26.05 17.14 -1.14
C ALA A 31 -25.07 17.64 -0.07
N VAL A 32 -25.57 18.02 1.10
CA VAL A 32 -24.74 18.44 2.24
C VAL A 32 -23.85 17.29 2.72
N GLU A 33 -24.41 16.10 2.90
CA GLU A 33 -23.67 14.90 3.33
C GLU A 33 -22.59 14.50 2.32
N GLN A 34 -22.90 14.49 1.02
CA GLN A 34 -21.93 14.16 -0.03
C GLN A 34 -20.79 15.19 -0.14
N LEU A 35 -21.08 16.48 0.08
CA LEU A 35 -20.04 17.50 0.15
C LEU A 35 -19.10 17.26 1.35
N GLN A 36 -19.66 16.98 2.53
CA GLN A 36 -18.86 16.71 3.71
C GLN A 36 -18.00 15.44 3.55
N LEU A 37 -18.55 14.39 2.94
CA LEU A 37 -17.80 13.17 2.61
C LEU A 37 -16.65 13.46 1.63
N SER A 38 -16.88 14.31 0.63
CA SER A 38 -15.86 14.72 -0.33
C SER A 38 -14.72 15.49 0.35
N ILE A 39 -15.05 16.42 1.24
CA ILE A 39 -14.09 17.18 2.07
C ILE A 39 -13.29 16.24 2.97
N ALA A 40 -13.95 15.29 3.65
CA ALA A 40 -13.29 14.31 4.50
C ALA A 40 -12.32 13.42 3.71
N THR A 41 -12.72 12.99 2.52
CA THR A 41 -11.89 12.18 1.62
C THR A 41 -10.66 12.95 1.15
N LEU A 42 -10.81 14.22 0.76
CA LEU A 42 -9.68 15.06 0.35
C LEU A 42 -8.70 15.35 1.49
N ASN A 43 -9.19 15.56 2.72
CA ASN A 43 -8.32 15.66 3.90
C ASN A 43 -7.50 14.37 4.09
N MET A 44 -8.13 13.20 3.97
CA MET A 44 -7.42 11.92 4.04
C MET A 44 -6.35 11.82 2.94
N VAL A 45 -6.64 12.27 1.71
CA VAL A 45 -5.64 12.28 0.63
C VAL A 45 -4.45 13.18 0.98
N ILE A 46 -4.69 14.38 1.53
CA ILE A 46 -3.62 15.30 1.96
C ILE A 46 -2.72 14.63 3.01
N ASP A 47 -3.32 13.98 4.01
CA ASP A 47 -2.56 13.31 5.08
C ASP A 47 -1.77 12.11 4.56
N ARG A 48 -2.27 11.44 3.52
CA ARG A 48 -1.70 10.20 3.00
C ARG A 48 -0.72 10.38 1.85
N LEU A 49 -0.82 11.47 1.09
CA LEU A 49 0.05 11.74 -0.06
C LEU A 49 1.56 11.67 0.29
N PRO A 50 2.05 12.23 1.41
CA PRO A 50 3.47 12.13 1.79
C PRO A 50 3.94 10.70 2.06
N LEU A 51 3.02 9.77 2.33
CA LEU A 51 3.32 8.38 2.70
C LEU A 51 3.32 7.43 1.49
N VAL A 52 2.77 7.84 0.34
CA VAL A 52 2.60 6.97 -0.84
C VAL A 52 3.90 6.27 -1.24
N ARG A 53 4.99 7.02 -1.36
CA ARG A 53 6.30 6.44 -1.74
C ARG A 53 6.79 5.41 -0.72
N LYS A 54 6.59 5.67 0.57
CA LYS A 54 6.97 4.72 1.62
C LYS A 54 6.11 3.46 1.57
N CYS A 55 4.80 3.57 1.29
CA CYS A 55 3.92 2.42 1.11
C CYS A 55 4.36 1.53 -0.05
N VAL A 56 4.71 2.11 -1.20
CA VAL A 56 5.18 1.34 -2.36
C VAL A 56 6.47 0.59 -2.04
N ARG A 57 7.43 1.26 -1.37
CA ARG A 57 8.68 0.60 -0.93
C ARG A 57 8.43 -0.49 0.11
N ARG A 58 7.52 -0.27 1.07
CA ARG A 58 7.14 -1.32 2.04
C ARG A 58 6.50 -2.51 1.36
N ALA A 59 5.61 -2.30 0.40
CA ALA A 59 4.98 -3.38 -0.36
C ALA A 59 6.00 -4.21 -1.15
N LEU A 60 7.03 -3.57 -1.72
CA LEU A 60 8.14 -4.28 -2.37
C LEU A 60 8.97 -5.07 -1.35
N ALA A 61 9.31 -4.48 -0.20
CA ALA A 61 10.03 -5.16 0.87
C ALA A 61 9.28 -6.39 1.40
N ASP A 62 7.98 -6.28 1.66
CA ASP A 62 7.13 -7.40 2.07
C ASP A 62 7.14 -8.54 1.03
N THR A 63 7.15 -8.17 -0.25
CA THR A 63 7.18 -9.15 -1.35
C THR A 63 8.54 -9.85 -1.43
N ILE A 64 9.64 -9.13 -1.19
CA ILE A 64 11.00 -9.68 -1.07
C ILE A 64 11.07 -10.68 0.08
N GLU A 65 10.65 -10.28 1.29
CA GLU A 65 10.66 -11.16 2.47
C GLU A 65 9.84 -12.44 2.23
N MET A 66 8.69 -12.33 1.57
CA MET A 66 7.88 -13.50 1.19
C MET A 66 8.61 -14.41 0.21
N ALA A 67 9.19 -13.85 -0.86
CA ALA A 67 9.90 -14.62 -1.88
C ALA A 67 11.13 -15.33 -1.32
N GLU A 68 11.83 -14.73 -0.37
CA GLU A 68 12.97 -15.33 0.33
C GLU A 68 12.54 -16.54 1.15
N ARG A 69 11.52 -16.39 1.99
CA ARG A 69 10.95 -17.52 2.76
C ARG A 69 10.48 -18.67 1.87
N ILE A 70 9.99 -18.36 0.67
CA ILE A 70 9.58 -19.38 -0.30
C ILE A 70 10.80 -20.03 -0.96
N SER A 71 11.84 -19.26 -1.27
CA SER A 71 13.08 -19.78 -1.88
C SER A 71 13.82 -20.73 -0.94
N GLU A 72 13.83 -20.43 0.37
CA GLU A 72 14.42 -21.31 1.39
C GLU A 72 13.77 -22.70 1.47
N LEU A 73 12.58 -22.89 0.89
CA LEU A 73 11.91 -24.19 0.82
C LEU A 73 12.40 -25.06 -0.35
N ASP A 74 13.19 -24.51 -1.27
CA ASP A 74 13.72 -25.21 -2.44
C ASP A 74 15.22 -24.96 -2.62
N GLU A 75 16.02 -26.03 -2.59
CA GLU A 75 17.49 -25.95 -2.69
C GLU A 75 17.99 -25.26 -3.98
N SER A 76 17.18 -25.25 -5.04
CA SER A 76 17.53 -24.59 -6.31
C SER A 76 17.41 -23.07 -6.26
N ASN A 77 16.81 -22.50 -5.21
CA ASN A 77 16.58 -21.07 -5.01
C ASN A 77 16.06 -20.35 -6.27
N PRO A 78 14.91 -20.77 -6.83
CA PRO A 78 14.46 -20.37 -8.16
C PRO A 78 14.08 -18.87 -8.30
N LEU A 79 13.97 -18.14 -7.18
CA LEU A 79 13.61 -16.71 -7.16
C LEU A 79 14.81 -15.80 -6.88
N ASP A 80 16.01 -16.34 -6.60
CA ASP A 80 17.18 -15.56 -6.19
C ASP A 80 17.57 -14.42 -7.17
N PRO A 81 17.54 -14.62 -8.50
CA PRO A 81 17.80 -13.52 -9.44
C PRO A 81 16.82 -12.35 -9.30
N GLN A 82 15.55 -12.64 -9.00
CA GLN A 82 14.51 -11.62 -8.91
C GLN A 82 14.43 -10.97 -7.54
N VAL A 83 14.71 -11.73 -6.49
CA VAL A 83 14.96 -11.18 -5.15
C VAL A 83 16.13 -10.19 -5.21
N THR A 84 17.24 -10.56 -5.86
CA THR A 84 18.41 -9.68 -6.02
C THR A 84 18.05 -8.39 -6.78
N ARG A 85 17.33 -8.51 -7.90
CA ARG A 85 16.84 -7.34 -8.65
C ARG A 85 15.92 -6.46 -7.83
N ALA A 86 14.98 -7.06 -7.09
CA ALA A 86 14.03 -6.33 -6.26
C ALA A 86 14.71 -5.60 -5.10
N ARG A 87 15.72 -6.21 -4.47
CA ARG A 87 16.55 -5.55 -3.44
C ARG A 87 17.32 -4.36 -3.98
N ALA A 88 17.94 -4.49 -5.16
CA ALA A 88 18.63 -3.38 -5.81
C ALA A 88 17.67 -2.21 -6.09
N ALA A 89 16.47 -2.52 -6.62
CA ALA A 89 15.43 -1.52 -6.86
C ALA A 89 14.91 -0.86 -5.57
N LEU A 90 14.74 -1.64 -4.50
CA LEU A 90 14.32 -1.12 -3.20
C LEU A 90 15.33 -0.14 -2.61
N LEU A 91 16.61 -0.18 -3.00
CA LEU A 91 17.63 0.76 -2.54
C LEU A 91 17.85 1.93 -3.50
N ASP A 92 17.29 1.87 -4.71
CA ASP A 92 17.45 2.91 -5.71
C ASP A 92 16.50 4.10 -5.41
N PRO A 93 17.03 5.31 -5.14
CA PRO A 93 16.21 6.49 -4.93
C PRO A 93 15.67 7.09 -6.24
N ALA A 94 16.23 6.74 -7.40
CA ALA A 94 15.84 7.28 -8.70
C ALA A 94 14.60 6.61 -9.28
N LEU A 95 14.30 5.36 -8.87
CA LEU A 95 13.09 4.67 -9.31
C LEU A 95 11.85 5.33 -8.73
N ASP A 96 10.85 5.51 -9.59
CA ASP A 96 9.55 6.02 -9.20
C ASP A 96 8.64 4.91 -8.64
N ASN A 97 7.39 5.27 -8.34
CA ASN A 97 6.45 4.31 -7.75
C ASN A 97 5.97 3.25 -8.76
N GLU A 98 5.87 3.60 -10.04
CA GLU A 98 5.39 2.70 -11.09
C GLU A 98 6.45 1.65 -11.40
N ASP A 99 7.72 2.06 -11.51
CA ASP A 99 8.86 1.17 -11.70
C ASP A 99 8.95 0.12 -10.58
N LEU A 100 8.83 0.58 -9.32
CA LEU A 100 8.86 -0.31 -8.16
C LEU A 100 7.68 -1.29 -8.16
N ASP A 101 6.48 -0.84 -8.59
CA ASP A 101 5.32 -1.72 -8.67
C ASP A 101 5.46 -2.77 -9.78
N VAL A 102 6.02 -2.42 -10.93
CA VAL A 102 6.33 -3.37 -12.02
C VAL A 102 7.28 -4.46 -11.52
N ILE A 103 8.32 -4.09 -10.77
CA ILE A 103 9.28 -5.05 -10.20
C ILE A 103 8.61 -5.95 -9.16
N ARG A 104 7.75 -5.37 -8.29
CA ARG A 104 6.96 -6.12 -7.31
C ARG A 104 6.04 -7.13 -8.01
N GLN A 105 5.36 -6.73 -9.08
CA GLN A 105 4.46 -7.59 -9.85
C GLN A 105 5.21 -8.73 -10.56
N ASP A 106 6.40 -8.49 -11.14
CA ASP A 106 7.23 -9.57 -11.71
C ASP A 106 7.59 -10.61 -10.65
N LEU A 107 8.00 -10.17 -9.45
CA LEU A 107 8.33 -11.08 -8.35
C LEU A 107 7.11 -11.90 -7.90
N LEU A 108 5.94 -11.26 -7.75
CA LEU A 108 4.68 -11.96 -7.41
C LEU A 108 4.26 -12.97 -8.48
N SER A 109 4.43 -12.63 -9.76
CA SER A 109 4.14 -13.53 -10.88
C SER A 109 4.99 -14.80 -10.79
N ARG A 110 6.27 -14.67 -10.44
CA ARG A 110 7.18 -15.81 -10.27
C ARG A 110 6.87 -16.66 -9.06
N VAL A 111 6.54 -16.04 -7.92
CA VAL A 111 6.04 -16.76 -6.75
C VAL A 111 4.78 -17.57 -7.11
N THR A 112 3.86 -16.97 -7.87
CA THR A 112 2.62 -17.62 -8.32
C THR A 112 2.90 -18.79 -9.26
N ALA A 113 3.81 -18.61 -10.22
CA ALA A 113 4.23 -19.67 -11.14
C ALA A 113 4.87 -20.84 -10.38
N LEU A 114 5.79 -20.56 -9.46
CA LEU A 114 6.43 -21.56 -8.63
C LEU A 114 5.41 -22.38 -7.82
N PHE A 115 4.47 -21.69 -7.16
CA PHE A 115 3.40 -22.36 -6.41
C PHE A 115 2.48 -23.21 -7.30
N SER A 116 2.22 -22.75 -8.52
CA SER A 116 1.37 -23.46 -9.48
C SER A 116 2.03 -24.75 -10.01
N HIS A 117 3.35 -24.75 -10.14
CA HIS A 117 4.12 -25.90 -10.60
C HIS A 117 4.53 -26.87 -9.49
N GLU A 118 4.52 -26.46 -8.22
CA GLU A 118 4.85 -27.34 -7.09
C GLU A 118 3.83 -28.50 -6.96
N ARG A 119 4.34 -29.73 -7.07
CA ARG A 119 3.57 -30.98 -7.03
C ARG A 119 3.69 -31.72 -5.71
N ARG A 120 4.73 -31.46 -4.92
CA ARG A 120 4.97 -32.09 -3.62
C ARG A 120 3.99 -31.52 -2.60
N PRO A 121 3.12 -32.34 -1.97
CA PRO A 121 2.10 -31.84 -1.05
C PRO A 121 2.66 -31.07 0.16
N ASP A 122 3.80 -31.50 0.69
CA ASP A 122 4.41 -30.86 1.86
C ASP A 122 5.02 -29.50 1.52
N ALA A 123 5.77 -29.42 0.42
CA ALA A 123 6.32 -28.15 -0.08
C ALA A 123 5.20 -27.17 -0.42
N ARG A 124 4.15 -27.62 -1.13
CA ARG A 124 2.98 -26.78 -1.45
C ARG A 124 2.30 -26.23 -0.20
N ARG A 125 2.13 -27.06 0.85
CA ARG A 125 1.57 -26.60 2.14
C ARG A 125 2.49 -25.61 2.85
N ALA A 126 3.80 -25.83 2.81
CA ALA A 126 4.77 -24.90 3.39
C ALA A 126 4.74 -23.53 2.67
N MET A 127 4.74 -23.52 1.33
CA MET A 127 4.59 -22.30 0.54
C MET A 127 3.27 -21.58 0.82
N ALA A 128 2.14 -22.31 0.88
CA ALA A 128 0.84 -21.71 1.19
C ALA A 128 0.84 -21.01 2.56
N ARG A 129 1.46 -21.64 3.58
CA ARG A 129 1.63 -21.01 4.89
C ARG A 129 2.51 -19.76 4.83
N ALA A 130 3.60 -19.79 4.08
CA ALA A 130 4.46 -18.62 3.90
C ALA A 130 3.71 -17.46 3.24
N ILE A 131 2.92 -17.73 2.20
CA ILE A 131 2.08 -16.75 1.51
C ILE A 131 1.02 -16.16 2.46
N VAL A 132 0.31 -17.01 3.21
CA VAL A 132 -0.69 -16.56 4.19
C VAL A 132 -0.04 -15.74 5.31
N ALA A 133 1.15 -16.12 5.78
CA ALA A 133 1.86 -15.35 6.78
C ALA A 133 2.30 -13.97 6.24
N ALA A 134 2.68 -13.90 4.96
CA ALA A 134 3.07 -12.65 4.30
C ALA A 134 1.89 -11.70 4.01
N SER A 135 0.64 -12.18 4.02
CA SER A 135 -0.53 -11.31 3.82
C SER A 135 -0.84 -10.44 5.05
N LYS A 136 -0.39 -10.84 6.24
CA LYS A 136 -0.65 -10.10 7.48
C LYS A 136 -0.06 -8.69 7.46
N PRO A 137 1.25 -8.47 7.21
CA PRO A 137 1.81 -7.12 7.14
C PRO A 137 1.11 -6.23 6.10
N GLN A 138 0.78 -6.78 4.93
CA GLN A 138 0.06 -6.06 3.87
C GLN A 138 -1.35 -5.65 4.31
N THR A 139 -2.06 -6.55 4.99
CA THR A 139 -3.40 -6.29 5.53
C THR A 139 -3.34 -5.24 6.64
N ASP A 140 -2.36 -5.33 7.54
CA ASP A 140 -2.17 -4.37 8.62
C ASP A 140 -1.84 -2.98 8.07
N MET A 141 -1.00 -2.89 7.03
CA MET A 141 -0.71 -1.64 6.32
C MET A 141 -1.98 -1.05 5.68
N ALA A 142 -2.76 -1.86 4.97
CA ALA A 142 -4.00 -1.42 4.33
C ALA A 142 -5.04 -0.91 5.35
N ARG A 143 -5.18 -1.61 6.49
CA ARG A 143 -6.04 -1.19 7.59
C ARG A 143 -5.56 0.11 8.22
N ALA A 144 -4.25 0.23 8.50
CA ALA A 144 -3.66 1.46 9.04
C ALA A 144 -3.81 2.65 8.08
N TRP A 145 -3.73 2.41 6.77
CA TRP A 145 -3.99 3.43 5.75
C TRP A 145 -5.42 3.97 5.84
N CYS A 146 -6.41 3.09 6.00
CA CYS A 146 -7.83 3.43 6.06
C CYS A 146 -8.37 3.68 7.47
N VAL A 147 -7.52 3.76 8.50
CA VAL A 147 -7.97 3.81 9.91
C VAL A 147 -8.91 4.99 10.20
N ASN A 148 -8.70 6.12 9.52
CA ASN A 148 -9.52 7.33 9.70
C ASN A 148 -10.85 7.29 8.92
N SER A 149 -11.12 6.23 8.15
CA SER A 149 -12.36 6.09 7.36
C SER A 149 -13.56 5.59 8.18
N GLY A 150 -13.35 5.22 9.45
CA GLY A 150 -14.44 4.82 10.37
C GLY A 150 -14.93 3.37 10.21
N PHE A 151 -14.24 2.55 9.40
CA PHE A 151 -14.58 1.13 9.20
C PHE A 151 -13.82 0.18 10.14
N GLU A 152 -12.80 0.67 10.84
CA GLU A 152 -12.02 -0.14 11.77
C GLU A 152 -12.76 -0.27 13.11
N LEU A 153 -13.04 -1.51 13.54
CA LEU A 153 -13.80 -1.78 14.75
C LEU A 153 -13.04 -1.38 16.01
N ASP A 154 -11.72 -1.62 16.02
CA ASP A 154 -10.84 -1.21 17.10
C ASP A 154 -9.55 -0.61 16.52
N PRO A 155 -9.50 0.73 16.34
CA PRO A 155 -8.30 1.40 15.84
C PRO A 155 -7.08 1.25 16.76
N SER A 156 -7.28 0.94 18.04
CA SER A 156 -6.19 0.90 19.02
C SER A 156 -5.28 -0.33 18.87
N VAL A 157 -5.76 -1.39 18.21
CA VAL A 157 -4.96 -2.59 17.93
C VAL A 157 -4.06 -2.46 16.72
N LEU A 158 -4.26 -1.42 15.90
CA LEU A 158 -3.44 -1.19 14.72
C LEU A 158 -2.15 -0.45 15.10
N PRO A 159 -0.99 -0.90 14.60
CA PRO A 159 0.21 -0.09 14.64
C PRO A 159 -0.01 1.22 13.89
N LYS A 160 0.68 2.29 14.33
CA LYS A 160 0.72 3.53 13.57
C LYS A 160 1.33 3.27 12.19
N ILE A 161 0.77 3.90 11.16
CA ILE A 161 1.22 3.68 9.79
C ILE A 161 2.70 4.03 9.61
N GLU A 162 3.21 5.06 10.29
CA GLU A 162 4.61 5.45 10.21
C GLU A 162 5.56 4.36 10.71
N ALA A 163 5.13 3.57 11.70
CA ALA A 163 5.91 2.44 12.21
C ALA A 163 5.90 1.24 11.27
N ILE A 164 4.80 1.02 10.53
CA ILE A 164 4.71 -0.03 9.50
C ILE A 164 5.59 0.32 8.30
N LEU A 165 5.65 1.60 7.94
CA LEU A 165 6.35 2.11 6.77
C LEU A 165 7.84 2.36 6.97
N ASP A 166 8.39 2.01 8.13
CA ASP A 166 9.82 2.14 8.39
C ASP A 166 10.56 0.99 7.72
N VAL A 167 11.09 1.27 6.52
CA VAL A 167 11.83 0.35 5.65
C VAL A 167 13.07 1.09 5.14
N PRO A 168 14.20 0.39 4.90
CA PRO A 168 15.42 1.00 4.37
C PRO A 168 15.25 1.74 3.04
#